data_AF-A0A4Q9FQ59-F1
#
_entry.id   AF-A0A4Q9FQ59-F1
#
_cell.length_a   1.000
_cell.length_b   1.000
_cell.length_c   1.000
_cell.angle_alpha   90.00
_cell.angle_beta   90.00
_cell.angle_gamma   90.00
#
_symmetry.space_group_name_H-M   'P 1'
#
loop_
_entity.id
_entity.type
_entity.pdbx_description
1 polymer ?
#
loop_
_entity_poly.entity_id
_entity_poly.type
_entity_poly.pdbx_seq_one_letter_code
_entity_poly.pdbx_strand_id
1 'polypeptide(L)'
;MKLLLYSLRRLYPKTNILSNILKKSAVYILGLFLCANLVSQVKTEHWETYMASYENGKPGSTTIRMDLIDKAPVEDYNYVLVTGVNYESEREDGLPKGDVTFKLLHTIDDALQAFLNKEIECILVGSFTHNFERLGYFYLKSNEDVKEKVEAFYKEHYPDKTYYLNIKEDKEWQYYKEFLYPNEKTQNYMLDVRLINELKEAGDDITKERRVDHWMYFRNEEDLDRFTEDIIKLNFKIEFSGRKGVAKFPYSLQFYKYNKADIDTINPITSMLQKMAKKYNAKYDGWETIITN
;
A
#
# COMPACT_ATOMS: atom_id res chain seq x y z
N MET A 1 -9.62 6.68 -15.73
CA MET A 1 -9.65 6.44 -17.19
C MET A 1 -9.48 7.70 -18.07
N LYS A 2 -9.92 8.91 -17.65
CA LYS A 2 -9.61 10.17 -18.36
C LYS A 2 -8.21 10.76 -18.09
N LEU A 3 -7.45 10.21 -17.14
CA LEU A 3 -6.07 10.61 -16.81
C LEU A 3 -4.99 9.87 -17.63
N LEU A 4 -5.30 8.71 -18.22
CA LEU A 4 -4.39 7.96 -19.11
C LEU A 4 -4.41 8.46 -20.57
N LEU A 5 -5.43 9.22 -20.97
CA LEU A 5 -5.59 9.67 -22.36
C LEU A 5 -4.86 10.98 -22.68
N TYR A 6 -4.35 11.69 -21.67
CA TYR A 6 -3.63 12.95 -21.88
C TYR A 6 -2.14 12.73 -22.18
N SER A 7 -1.54 11.62 -21.72
CA SER A 7 -0.13 11.27 -21.97
C SER A 7 0.13 10.71 -23.38
N LEU A 8 -0.83 9.99 -23.96
CA LEU A 8 -0.68 9.38 -25.30
C LEU A 8 -0.69 10.38 -26.47
N ARG A 9 -1.18 11.62 -26.27
CA ARG A 9 -1.20 12.66 -27.32
C ARG A 9 0.13 13.40 -27.51
N ARG A 10 1.14 13.15 -26.68
CA ARG A 10 2.45 13.81 -26.74
C ARG A 10 3.52 13.02 -27.51
N LEU A 11 3.24 11.77 -27.91
CA LEU A 11 4.21 10.87 -28.55
C LEU A 11 4.18 10.85 -30.09
N TYR A 12 3.24 11.54 -30.76
CA TYR A 12 3.19 11.60 -32.23
C TYR A 12 2.84 13.00 -32.75
N PRO A 13 3.83 13.86 -33.05
CA PRO A 13 3.59 15.15 -33.69
C PRO A 13 3.60 14.98 -35.22
N LYS A 14 2.44 15.18 -35.85
CA LYS A 14 2.22 15.52 -37.27
C LYS A 14 2.90 14.63 -38.33
N THR A 15 2.12 13.71 -38.90
CA THR A 15 2.10 13.47 -40.36
C THR A 15 0.67 13.62 -40.88
N ASN A 16 0.46 14.64 -41.69
CA ASN A 16 -0.75 14.84 -42.49
C ASN A 16 -0.74 13.77 -43.59
N ILE A 17 -1.51 12.69 -43.45
CA ILE A 17 -2.15 11.88 -44.51
C ILE A 17 -3.00 10.86 -43.74
N LEU A 18 -4.33 11.07 -43.71
CA LEU A 18 -5.43 10.10 -43.42
C LEU A 18 -6.74 10.79 -43.01
N SER A 19 -6.84 12.12 -43.11
CA SER A 19 -8.02 12.91 -42.72
C SER A 19 -9.24 12.82 -43.68
N ASN A 20 -9.31 11.83 -44.58
CA ASN A 20 -10.43 11.74 -45.54
C ASN A 20 -11.12 10.36 -45.66
N ILE A 21 -10.85 9.39 -44.78
CA ILE A 21 -11.53 8.07 -44.84
C ILE A 21 -12.44 7.79 -43.62
N LEU A 22 -12.37 8.57 -42.54
CA LEU A 22 -13.16 8.32 -41.31
C LEU A 22 -14.47 9.10 -41.17
N LYS A 23 -14.91 9.86 -42.18
CA LYS A 23 -16.16 10.64 -42.14
C LYS A 23 -17.44 9.86 -42.51
N LYS A 24 -17.40 8.53 -42.66
CA LYS A 24 -18.58 7.74 -43.07
C LYS A 24 -19.06 6.62 -42.14
N SER A 25 -18.54 6.50 -40.91
CA SER A 25 -18.95 5.39 -40.01
C SER A 25 -19.46 5.82 -38.63
N ALA A 26 -19.82 7.10 -38.44
CA ALA A 26 -20.15 7.67 -37.13
C ALA A 26 -21.59 7.44 -36.62
N VAL A 27 -22.32 6.41 -37.08
CA VAL A 27 -23.77 6.27 -36.79
C VAL A 27 -24.19 4.97 -36.09
N TYR A 28 -23.30 4.03 -35.72
CA TYR A 28 -23.76 2.73 -35.16
C TYR A 28 -23.14 2.25 -33.85
N ILE A 29 -22.65 3.13 -32.97
CA ILE A 29 -22.32 2.73 -31.58
C ILE A 29 -22.81 3.80 -30.59
N LEU A 30 -24.09 4.12 -30.69
CA LEU A 30 -24.82 4.93 -29.71
C LEU A 30 -26.16 4.23 -29.41
N GLY A 31 -26.10 3.01 -28.87
CA GLY A 31 -27.32 2.21 -28.67
C GLY A 31 -27.14 0.81 -28.11
N LEU A 32 -26.08 0.53 -27.35
CA LEU A 32 -25.87 -0.79 -26.73
C LEU A 32 -24.85 -0.72 -25.58
N PHE A 33 -25.14 0.07 -24.54
CA PHE A 33 -24.53 -0.08 -23.20
C PHE A 33 -25.40 0.61 -22.12
N LEU A 34 -26.72 0.56 -22.30
CA LEU A 34 -27.66 0.56 -21.18
C LEU A 34 -27.96 -0.92 -20.90
N CYS A 35 -27.89 -1.32 -19.63
CA CYS A 35 -27.97 -2.68 -19.08
C CYS A 35 -26.60 -3.36 -18.91
N ALA A 36 -26.37 -3.80 -17.66
CA ALA A 36 -25.21 -4.52 -17.13
C ALA A 36 -23.93 -3.70 -16.90
N ASN A 37 -23.95 -2.85 -15.86
CA ASN A 37 -22.87 -2.78 -14.86
C ASN A 37 -23.43 -2.19 -13.55
N LEU A 38 -24.56 -2.73 -13.08
CA LEU A 38 -24.76 -2.90 -11.64
C LEU A 38 -24.09 -4.23 -11.27
N VAL A 39 -22.77 -4.31 -11.50
CA VAL A 39 -21.98 -5.27 -10.73
C VAL A 39 -21.90 -4.62 -9.36
N SER A 40 -22.75 -5.09 -8.46
CA SER A 40 -22.52 -4.95 -7.02
C SER A 40 -21.04 -5.12 -6.79
N GLN A 41 -20.37 -4.08 -6.30
CA GLN A 41 -18.97 -4.18 -5.92
C GLN A 41 -18.97 -5.09 -4.69
N VAL A 42 -18.95 -6.40 -4.90
CA VAL A 42 -18.45 -7.33 -3.89
C VAL A 42 -17.03 -6.87 -3.67
N LYS A 43 -16.79 -6.03 -2.65
CA LYS A 43 -15.45 -5.61 -2.25
C LYS A 43 -14.75 -6.90 -1.86
N THR A 44 -14.01 -7.47 -2.80
CA THR A 44 -13.10 -8.58 -2.58
C THR A 44 -12.08 -8.15 -1.54
N GLU A 45 -11.63 -9.10 -0.73
CA GLU A 45 -10.58 -8.87 0.26
C GLU A 45 -9.36 -8.23 -0.41
N HIS A 46 -8.85 -7.13 0.15
CA HIS A 46 -7.66 -6.46 -0.36
C HIS A 46 -6.51 -6.67 0.62
N TRP A 47 -5.67 -7.65 0.32
CA TRP A 47 -4.49 -7.98 1.12
C TRP A 47 -3.26 -7.28 0.58
N GLU A 48 -2.51 -6.61 1.45
CA GLU A 48 -1.17 -6.10 1.16
C GLU A 48 -0.15 -6.60 2.19
N THR A 49 1.11 -6.70 1.77
CA THR A 49 2.24 -7.03 2.65
C THR A 49 3.24 -5.89 2.64
N TYR A 50 3.73 -5.49 3.83
CA TYR A 50 4.81 -4.52 3.96
C TYR A 50 5.82 -4.94 5.03
N MET A 51 7.02 -4.39 4.91
CA MET A 51 8.09 -4.52 5.89
C MET A 51 8.31 -3.19 6.60
N ALA A 52 8.52 -3.24 7.91
CA ALA A 52 8.94 -2.09 8.71
C ALA A 52 10.01 -2.51 9.73
N SER A 53 10.72 -1.55 10.30
CA SER A 53 11.67 -1.77 11.38
C SER A 53 11.00 -1.55 12.72
N TYR A 54 11.24 -2.45 13.67
CA TYR A 54 10.63 -2.49 15.00
C TYR A 54 11.73 -2.49 16.08
N GLU A 55 11.50 -3.13 17.22
CA GLU A 55 12.39 -3.16 18.37
C GLU A 55 13.85 -3.47 17.97
N ASN A 56 14.79 -2.67 18.49
CA ASN A 56 16.23 -2.80 18.23
C ASN A 56 16.61 -2.78 16.74
N GLY A 57 15.76 -2.21 15.87
CA GLY A 57 16.01 -2.11 14.44
C GLY A 57 15.65 -3.38 13.65
N LYS A 58 15.18 -4.45 14.31
CA LYS A 58 14.84 -5.71 13.64
C LYS A 58 13.64 -5.54 12.69
N PRO A 59 13.64 -6.19 11.53
CA PRO A 59 12.55 -6.11 10.58
C PRO A 59 11.31 -6.87 11.09
N GLY A 60 10.13 -6.44 10.65
CA GLY A 60 8.89 -7.15 10.81
C GLY A 60 8.08 -7.09 9.52
N SER A 61 7.51 -8.23 9.13
CA SER A 61 6.63 -8.38 7.96
C SER A 61 5.19 -8.38 8.41
N THR A 62 4.37 -7.49 7.85
CA THR A 62 2.94 -7.41 8.13
C THR A 62 2.17 -7.72 6.87
N THR A 63 1.26 -8.69 6.92
CA THR A 63 0.24 -8.91 5.87
C THR A 63 -1.09 -8.51 6.43
N ILE A 64 -1.84 -7.63 5.75
CA ILE A 64 -3.02 -6.99 6.32
C ILE A 64 -4.13 -6.80 5.29
N ARG A 65 -5.37 -6.91 5.76
CA ARG A 65 -6.59 -6.47 5.06
C ARG A 65 -6.68 -4.96 5.01
N MET A 66 -6.34 -4.36 3.88
CA MET A 66 -6.46 -2.91 3.66
C MET A 66 -7.90 -2.45 3.47
N ASP A 67 -8.81 -3.31 3.01
CA ASP A 67 -10.22 -2.95 2.73
C ASP A 67 -11.09 -2.74 3.98
N LEU A 68 -10.59 -3.12 5.16
CA LEU A 68 -11.33 -3.01 6.42
C LEU A 68 -11.20 -1.63 7.07
N ILE A 69 -10.26 -0.77 6.67
CA ILE A 69 -9.98 0.50 7.36
C ILE A 69 -11.19 1.45 7.41
N ASP A 70 -11.99 1.50 6.34
CA ASP A 70 -13.20 2.33 6.27
C ASP A 70 -14.39 1.71 7.03
N LYS A 71 -14.27 0.44 7.46
CA LYS A 71 -15.31 -0.33 8.14
C LYS A 71 -14.98 -0.60 9.60
N ALA A 72 -13.73 -0.40 10.01
CA ALA A 72 -13.26 -0.69 11.36
C ALA A 72 -13.60 0.47 12.33
N PRO A 73 -14.14 0.18 13.53
CA PRO A 73 -14.48 -1.14 14.04
C PRO A 73 -15.76 -1.70 13.41
N VAL A 74 -15.79 -3.02 13.17
CA VAL A 74 -17.02 -3.70 12.74
C VAL A 74 -17.86 -4.00 13.98
N GLU A 75 -19.16 -3.72 13.90
CA GLU A 75 -20.12 -3.94 14.99
C GLU A 75 -20.07 -5.38 15.52
N ASP A 76 -20.21 -5.53 16.84
CA ASP A 76 -20.13 -6.77 17.63
C ASP A 76 -18.77 -7.47 17.70
N TYR A 77 -17.81 -7.16 16.83
CA TYR A 77 -16.47 -7.76 16.84
C TYR A 77 -15.55 -7.06 17.86
N ASN A 78 -15.82 -7.28 19.14
CA ASN A 78 -15.26 -6.50 20.24
C ASN A 78 -13.99 -7.10 20.87
N TYR A 79 -13.56 -8.28 20.44
CA TYR A 79 -12.38 -8.95 20.98
C TYR A 79 -11.35 -9.20 19.89
N VAL A 80 -10.07 -9.09 20.23
CA VAL A 80 -8.97 -9.50 19.38
C VAL A 80 -8.29 -10.74 19.95
N LEU A 81 -8.22 -11.79 19.15
CA LEU A 81 -7.36 -12.95 19.34
C LEU A 81 -6.06 -12.71 18.58
N VAL A 82 -4.95 -12.79 19.30
CA VAL A 82 -3.60 -12.78 18.76
C VAL A 82 -2.98 -14.12 19.08
N THR A 83 -2.68 -14.91 18.05
CA THR A 83 -2.18 -16.27 18.24
C THR A 83 -1.30 -16.71 17.09
N GLY A 84 -0.36 -17.61 17.36
CA GLY A 84 0.57 -18.08 16.35
C GLY A 84 1.71 -18.88 16.96
N VAL A 85 2.75 -19.14 16.17
CA VAL A 85 3.85 -20.03 16.56
C VAL A 85 5.20 -19.37 16.44
N ASN A 86 6.13 -19.83 17.26
CA ASN A 86 7.55 -19.60 17.03
C ASN A 86 8.07 -20.55 15.94
N TYR A 87 9.13 -20.12 15.25
CA TYR A 87 9.81 -20.91 14.23
C TYR A 87 11.33 -20.74 14.31
N GLU A 88 12.03 -21.71 13.76
CA GLU A 88 13.48 -21.65 13.64
C GLU A 88 13.88 -20.96 12.33
N SER A 89 14.92 -20.13 12.42
CA SER A 89 15.53 -19.49 11.26
C SER A 89 17.02 -19.29 11.50
N GLU A 90 17.81 -19.44 10.44
CA GLU A 90 19.24 -19.11 10.46
C GLU A 90 19.50 -17.61 10.25
N ARG A 91 18.46 -16.80 10.03
CA ARG A 91 18.61 -15.36 9.86
C ARG A 91 18.73 -14.68 11.22
N GLU A 92 19.80 -13.92 11.42
CA GLU A 92 20.02 -13.11 12.63
C GLU A 92 18.90 -12.08 12.85
N ASP A 93 18.26 -11.62 11.77
CA ASP A 93 17.17 -10.66 11.81
C ASP A 93 15.81 -11.25 12.23
N GLY A 94 15.73 -12.58 12.39
CA GLY A 94 14.57 -13.29 12.89
C GLY A 94 13.44 -13.53 11.90
N LEU A 95 13.58 -13.15 10.62
CA LEU A 95 12.60 -13.51 9.59
C LEU A 95 12.76 -14.97 9.15
N PRO A 96 11.74 -15.61 8.55
CA PRO A 96 11.87 -16.97 8.02
C PRO A 96 12.89 -17.04 6.88
N LYS A 97 13.56 -18.19 6.74
CA LYS A 97 14.51 -18.47 5.66
C LYS A 97 14.11 -19.73 4.92
N GLY A 98 14.03 -19.63 3.59
CA GLY A 98 13.81 -20.77 2.70
C GLY A 98 12.39 -21.34 2.71
N ASP A 99 12.07 -22.07 1.65
CA ASP A 99 10.71 -22.52 1.34
C ASP A 99 10.11 -23.46 2.39
N VAL A 100 10.93 -24.22 3.12
CA VAL A 100 10.46 -25.20 4.11
C VAL A 100 9.77 -24.49 5.28
N THR A 101 10.41 -23.47 5.86
CA THR A 101 9.83 -22.69 6.96
C THR A 101 8.61 -21.91 6.49
N PHE A 102 8.64 -21.30 5.30
CA PHE A 102 7.45 -20.62 4.75
C PHE A 102 6.26 -21.58 4.56
N LYS A 103 6.48 -22.74 3.94
CA LYS A 103 5.43 -23.76 3.74
C LYS A 103 4.85 -24.25 5.06
N LEU A 104 5.70 -24.48 6.07
CA LEU A 104 5.25 -24.87 7.40
C LEU A 104 4.35 -23.79 8.02
N LEU A 105 4.80 -22.53 8.01
CA LEU A 105 4.04 -21.41 8.56
C LEU A 105 2.70 -21.21 7.84
N HIS A 106 2.67 -21.29 6.51
CA HIS A 106 1.43 -21.26 5.74
C HIS A 106 0.49 -22.42 6.07
N THR A 107 1.03 -23.63 6.23
CA THR A 107 0.23 -24.81 6.62
C THR A 107 -0.42 -24.62 7.98
N ILE A 108 0.31 -24.06 8.95
CA ILE A 108 -0.22 -23.77 10.29
C ILE A 108 -1.28 -22.67 10.22
N ASP A 109 -1.01 -21.56 9.51
CA ASP A 109 -1.95 -20.45 9.33
C ASP A 109 -3.27 -20.92 8.69
N ASP A 110 -3.19 -21.70 7.61
CA ASP A 110 -4.36 -22.21 6.88
C ASP A 110 -5.18 -23.17 7.75
N ALA A 111 -4.52 -24.08 8.49
CA ALA A 111 -5.17 -25.02 9.39
C ALA A 111 -5.87 -24.29 10.55
N LEU A 112 -5.19 -23.31 11.15
CA LEU A 112 -5.75 -22.48 12.22
C LEU A 112 -6.95 -21.68 11.72
N GLN A 113 -6.82 -21.02 10.56
CA GLN A 113 -7.91 -20.23 9.99
C GLN A 113 -9.12 -21.11 9.66
N ALA A 114 -8.92 -22.29 9.08
CA ALA A 114 -9.99 -23.24 8.82
C ALA A 114 -10.69 -23.72 10.10
N PHE A 115 -9.91 -24.01 11.15
CA PHE A 115 -10.43 -24.36 12.48
C PHE A 115 -11.28 -23.23 13.08
N LEU A 116 -10.73 -22.01 13.12
CA LEU A 116 -11.41 -20.84 13.67
C LEU A 116 -12.71 -20.54 12.91
N ASN A 117 -12.67 -20.50 11.58
CA ASN A 117 -13.86 -20.20 10.76
C ASN A 117 -14.99 -21.23 10.91
N LYS A 118 -14.66 -22.46 11.34
CA LYS A 118 -15.66 -23.51 11.57
C LYS A 118 -16.32 -23.38 12.94
N GLU A 119 -15.55 -23.03 13.97
CA GLU A 119 -15.95 -23.11 15.37
C GLU A 119 -16.29 -21.75 16.00
N ILE A 120 -15.85 -20.64 15.39
CA ILE A 120 -15.84 -19.30 15.96
C ILE A 120 -16.20 -18.26 14.88
N GLU A 121 -17.08 -17.31 15.23
CA GLU A 121 -17.33 -16.13 14.39
C GLU A 121 -16.16 -15.14 14.50
N CYS A 122 -15.25 -15.21 13.53
CA CYS A 122 -14.06 -14.36 13.50
C CYS A 122 -13.80 -13.69 12.14
N ILE A 123 -13.02 -12.61 12.16
CA ILE A 123 -12.48 -11.94 10.96
C ILE A 123 -10.95 -11.92 11.11
N LEU A 124 -10.24 -12.63 10.23
CA LEU A 124 -8.79 -12.47 10.10
C LEU A 124 -8.50 -11.11 9.47
N VAL A 125 -7.77 -10.26 10.18
CA VAL A 125 -7.43 -8.90 9.71
C VAL A 125 -5.97 -8.76 9.28
N GLY A 126 -5.09 -9.66 9.73
CA GLY A 126 -3.68 -9.62 9.37
C GLY A 126 -2.82 -10.65 10.08
N SER A 127 -1.56 -10.69 9.68
CA SER A 127 -0.50 -11.42 10.36
C SER A 127 0.75 -10.55 10.49
N PHE A 128 1.50 -10.79 11.55
CA PHE A 128 2.75 -10.12 11.86
C PHE A 128 3.84 -11.16 12.10
N THR A 129 4.91 -11.08 11.33
CA THR A 129 6.09 -11.95 11.46
C THR A 129 7.27 -11.11 11.94
N HIS A 130 7.78 -11.42 13.12
CA HIS A 130 8.87 -10.68 13.74
C HIS A 130 9.64 -11.57 14.72
N ASN A 131 10.96 -11.47 14.69
CA ASN A 131 11.85 -12.08 15.70
C ASN A 131 11.50 -13.55 16.03
N PHE A 132 11.52 -14.43 15.02
CA PHE A 132 11.27 -15.87 15.14
C PHE A 132 9.83 -16.24 15.54
N GLU A 133 8.88 -15.33 15.37
CA GLU A 133 7.47 -15.55 15.68
C GLU A 133 6.59 -15.05 14.54
N ARG A 134 5.50 -15.78 14.28
CA ARG A 134 4.45 -15.35 13.36
C ARG A 134 3.10 -15.46 14.04
N LEU A 135 2.42 -14.32 14.15
CA LEU A 135 1.13 -14.17 14.82
C LEU A 135 0.05 -13.76 13.82
N GLY A 136 -1.10 -14.41 13.87
CA GLY A 136 -2.34 -13.97 13.24
C GLY A 136 -3.18 -13.13 14.19
N TYR A 137 -3.92 -12.18 13.62
CA TYR A 137 -4.81 -11.27 14.33
C TYR A 137 -6.24 -11.46 13.83
N PHE A 138 -7.11 -11.89 14.74
CA PHE A 138 -8.50 -12.22 14.45
C PHE A 138 -9.40 -11.40 15.36
N TYR A 139 -10.35 -10.65 14.79
CA TYR A 139 -11.41 -10.05 15.59
C TYR A 139 -12.55 -11.04 15.76
N LEU A 140 -13.09 -11.15 16.98
CA LEU A 140 -14.09 -12.11 17.41
C LEU A 140 -15.32 -11.38 17.95
N LYS A 141 -16.51 -11.98 17.75
CA LYS A 141 -17.74 -11.51 18.41
C LYS A 141 -17.80 -11.85 19.90
N SER A 142 -17.30 -13.03 20.27
CA SER A 142 -17.23 -13.53 21.65
C SER A 142 -15.86 -14.15 21.91
N ASN A 143 -15.43 -14.13 23.17
CA ASN A 143 -14.21 -14.80 23.64
C ASN A 143 -14.49 -16.10 24.42
N GLU A 144 -15.76 -16.50 24.56
CA GLU A 144 -16.18 -17.68 25.31
C GLU A 144 -15.60 -18.98 24.72
N ASP A 145 -14.91 -19.76 25.56
CA ASP A 145 -14.20 -21.00 25.23
C ASP A 145 -13.15 -20.91 24.10
N VAL A 146 -12.91 -19.72 23.53
CA VAL A 146 -12.01 -19.55 22.38
C VAL A 146 -10.58 -19.91 22.77
N LYS A 147 -10.15 -19.52 23.96
CA LYS A 147 -8.81 -19.82 24.45
C LYS A 147 -8.59 -21.32 24.55
N GLU A 148 -9.49 -22.03 25.21
CA GLU A 148 -9.45 -23.48 25.42
C GLU A 148 -9.44 -24.23 24.08
N LYS A 149 -10.29 -23.81 23.14
CA LYS A 149 -10.36 -24.36 21.77
C LYS A 149 -9.05 -24.19 21.01
N VAL A 150 -8.46 -23.00 21.03
CA VAL A 150 -7.21 -22.72 20.31
C VAL A 150 -6.01 -23.41 20.98
N GLU A 151 -5.97 -23.49 22.32
CA GLU A 151 -4.96 -24.29 23.02
C GLU A 151 -5.05 -25.77 22.67
N ALA A 152 -6.26 -26.34 22.61
CA ALA A 152 -6.47 -27.73 22.22
C ALA A 152 -6.00 -27.97 20.78
N PHE A 153 -6.31 -27.05 19.85
CA PHE A 153 -5.84 -27.10 18.46
C PHE A 153 -4.31 -27.23 18.36
N TYR A 154 -3.56 -26.37 19.07
CA TYR A 154 -2.10 -26.46 19.04
C TYR A 154 -1.56 -27.73 19.71
N LYS A 155 -2.13 -28.15 20.84
CA LYS A 155 -1.70 -29.37 21.54
C LYS A 155 -1.95 -30.63 20.70
N GLU A 156 -3.02 -30.68 19.92
CA GLU A 156 -3.38 -31.82 19.10
C GLU A 156 -2.58 -31.86 17.78
N HIS A 157 -2.49 -30.73 17.07
CA HIS A 157 -1.95 -30.70 15.71
C HIS A 157 -0.46 -30.30 15.66
N TYR A 158 0.04 -29.57 16.65
CA TYR A 158 1.39 -29.02 16.68
C TYR A 158 2.06 -29.13 18.07
N PRO A 159 2.09 -30.34 18.69
CA PRO A 159 2.58 -30.52 20.06
C PRO A 159 4.05 -30.11 20.27
N ASP A 160 4.86 -30.14 19.21
CA ASP A 160 6.29 -29.79 19.24
C ASP A 160 6.54 -28.29 19.02
N LYS A 161 5.49 -27.46 18.92
CA LYS A 161 5.60 -26.01 18.69
C LYS A 161 5.26 -25.22 19.94
N THR A 162 6.14 -24.29 20.28
CA THR A 162 5.78 -23.19 21.18
C THR A 162 4.83 -22.24 20.43
N TYR A 163 3.71 -21.92 21.07
CA TYR A 163 2.72 -21.00 20.54
C TYR A 163 2.49 -19.83 21.49
N TYR A 164 2.13 -18.70 20.91
CA TYR A 164 1.61 -17.54 21.63
C TYR A 164 0.08 -17.55 21.50
N LEU A 165 -0.62 -17.19 22.58
CA LEU A 165 -2.06 -17.02 22.56
C LEU A 165 -2.45 -15.93 23.56
N ASN A 166 -3.16 -14.92 23.07
CA ASN A 166 -3.76 -13.88 23.90
C ASN A 166 -5.10 -13.44 23.32
N ILE A 167 -6.09 -13.21 24.18
CA ILE A 167 -7.38 -12.64 23.80
C ILE A 167 -7.63 -11.42 24.67
N LYS A 168 -8.00 -10.30 24.07
CA LYS A 168 -8.33 -9.06 24.77
C LYS A 168 -9.57 -8.42 24.17
N GLU A 169 -10.29 -7.67 25.00
CA GLU A 169 -11.31 -6.75 24.51
C GLU A 169 -10.61 -5.57 23.79
N ASP A 170 -11.07 -5.26 22.58
CA ASP A 170 -10.57 -4.19 21.71
C ASP A 170 -11.69 -3.65 20.82
N LYS A 171 -12.69 -3.01 21.45
CA LYS A 171 -13.86 -2.42 20.77
C LYS A 171 -13.49 -1.39 19.71
N GLU A 172 -12.39 -0.69 19.93
CA GLU A 172 -11.90 0.35 19.04
C GLU A 172 -11.02 -0.20 17.92
N TRP A 173 -10.77 -1.50 17.85
CA TRP A 173 -9.90 -2.12 16.85
C TRP A 173 -8.49 -1.51 16.80
N GLN A 174 -7.90 -1.18 17.95
CA GLN A 174 -6.59 -0.53 18.04
C GLN A 174 -5.47 -1.42 17.49
N TYR A 175 -5.53 -2.73 17.72
CA TYR A 175 -4.53 -3.66 17.17
C TYR A 175 -4.52 -3.64 15.64
N TYR A 176 -5.69 -3.56 15.01
CA TYR A 176 -5.77 -3.39 13.57
C TYR A 176 -5.36 -1.97 13.13
N LYS A 177 -5.97 -0.91 13.66
CA LYS A 177 -5.82 0.46 13.13
C LYS A 177 -4.49 1.13 13.49
N GLU A 178 -3.94 0.85 14.67
CA GLU A 178 -2.78 1.56 15.20
C GLU A 178 -1.49 0.74 15.10
N PHE A 179 -1.60 -0.59 15.21
CA PHE A 179 -0.44 -1.49 15.16
C PHE A 179 -0.23 -2.11 13.78
N LEU A 180 -1.22 -2.81 13.23
CA LEU A 180 -1.06 -3.49 11.93
C LEU A 180 -1.21 -2.54 10.74
N TYR A 181 -2.14 -1.59 10.79
CA TYR A 181 -2.42 -0.75 9.63
C TYR A 181 -1.24 0.21 9.40
N PRO A 182 -0.69 0.27 8.17
CA PRO A 182 0.50 1.06 7.92
C PRO A 182 0.19 2.54 8.18
N ASN A 183 0.99 3.17 9.04
CA ASN A 183 0.91 4.62 9.20
C ASN A 183 1.29 5.33 7.88
N GLU A 184 1.03 6.63 7.81
CA GLU A 184 1.26 7.43 6.61
C GLU A 184 2.70 7.30 6.06
N LYS A 185 3.71 7.30 6.94
CA LYS A 185 5.11 7.14 6.53
C LYS A 185 5.33 5.78 5.86
N THR A 186 4.77 4.71 6.42
CA THR A 186 4.86 3.37 5.85
C THR A 186 4.11 3.28 4.52
N GLN A 187 2.91 3.85 4.41
CA GLN A 187 2.16 3.88 3.14
C GLN A 187 2.95 4.58 2.03
N ASN A 188 3.62 5.69 2.35
CA ASN A 188 4.46 6.40 1.39
C ASN A 188 5.63 5.54 0.91
N TYR A 189 6.29 4.86 1.85
CA TYR A 189 7.35 3.92 1.53
C TYR A 189 6.84 2.77 0.63
N MET A 190 5.65 2.24 0.92
CA MET A 190 5.02 1.20 0.09
C MET A 190 4.75 1.69 -1.33
N LEU A 191 4.28 2.94 -1.51
CA LEU A 191 4.07 3.53 -2.84
C LEU A 191 5.39 3.69 -3.61
N ASP A 192 6.44 4.16 -2.95
CA ASP A 192 7.77 4.29 -3.56
C ASP A 192 8.32 2.92 -3.99
N VAL A 193 8.25 1.91 -3.12
CA VAL A 193 8.67 0.55 -3.43
C VAL A 193 7.88 -0.03 -4.61
N ARG A 194 6.56 0.20 -4.67
CA ARG A 194 5.71 -0.30 -5.76
C ARG A 194 6.17 0.26 -7.11
N LEU A 195 6.33 1.58 -7.21
CA LEU A 195 6.76 2.22 -8.46
C LEU A 195 8.18 1.80 -8.86
N ILE A 196 9.09 1.65 -7.89
CA ILE A 196 10.46 1.16 -8.15
C ILE A 196 10.45 -0.29 -8.65
N ASN A 197 9.58 -1.14 -8.10
CA ASN A 197 9.43 -2.51 -8.60
C ASN A 197 8.85 -2.54 -10.02
N GLU A 198 7.88 -1.68 -10.33
CA GLU A 198 7.37 -1.53 -11.71
C GLU A 198 8.49 -1.12 -12.68
N LEU A 199 9.39 -0.22 -12.28
CA LEU A 199 10.58 0.14 -13.09
C LEU A 199 11.52 -1.06 -13.30
N LYS A 200 11.82 -1.82 -12.23
CA LYS A 200 12.68 -3.02 -12.31
C LYS A 200 12.07 -4.10 -13.19
N GLU A 201 10.76 -4.35 -13.07
CA GLU A 201 10.04 -5.31 -13.90
C GLU A 201 10.04 -4.90 -15.38
N ALA A 202 10.06 -3.59 -15.66
CA ALA A 202 10.24 -3.06 -17.01
C ALA A 202 11.70 -3.10 -17.52
N GLY A 203 12.65 -3.62 -16.72
CA GLY A 203 14.07 -3.78 -17.08
C GLY A 203 14.93 -2.53 -16.89
N ASP A 204 14.45 -1.55 -16.14
CA ASP A 204 15.15 -0.28 -15.93
C ASP A 204 16.29 -0.38 -14.90
N ASP A 205 17.42 0.28 -15.19
CA ASP A 205 18.54 0.40 -14.24
C ASP A 205 18.32 1.56 -13.25
N ILE A 206 17.58 1.26 -12.17
CA ILE A 206 17.22 2.22 -11.11
C ILE A 206 18.40 2.96 -10.45
N THR A 207 19.64 2.48 -10.63
CA THR A 207 20.84 3.07 -10.02
C THR A 207 21.42 4.23 -10.82
N LYS A 208 20.97 4.41 -12.06
CA LYS A 208 21.40 5.49 -12.96
C LYS A 208 20.68 6.79 -12.64
N GLU A 209 21.46 7.87 -12.47
CA GLU A 209 20.91 9.21 -12.29
C GLU A 209 20.11 9.65 -13.51
N ARG A 210 18.93 10.22 -13.24
CA ARG A 210 17.97 10.65 -14.26
C ARG A 210 17.09 11.76 -13.73
N ARG A 211 16.35 12.41 -14.63
CA ARG A 211 15.29 13.35 -14.25
C ARG A 211 14.14 12.59 -13.60
N VAL A 212 13.82 12.95 -12.36
CA VAL A 212 12.65 12.52 -11.60
C VAL A 212 11.74 13.72 -11.40
N ASP A 213 10.53 13.64 -11.93
CA ASP A 213 9.51 14.69 -11.84
C ASP A 213 8.60 14.45 -10.64
N HIS A 214 8.04 15.55 -10.12
CA HIS A 214 7.20 15.60 -8.93
C HIS A 214 6.02 16.54 -9.16
N TRP A 215 4.87 16.19 -8.57
CA TRP A 215 3.63 16.96 -8.68
C TRP A 215 3.11 17.38 -7.31
N MET A 216 2.81 18.68 -7.19
CA MET A 216 2.23 19.28 -6.00
C MET A 216 1.05 20.16 -6.39
N TYR A 217 -0.04 20.09 -5.61
CA TYR A 217 -1.24 20.88 -5.83
C TYR A 217 -1.55 21.76 -4.62
N PHE A 218 -1.94 23.01 -4.85
CA PHE A 218 -2.14 24.03 -3.83
C PHE A 218 -3.55 24.61 -3.88
N ARG A 219 -4.03 25.03 -2.71
CA ARG A 219 -5.35 25.67 -2.56
C ARG A 219 -5.35 27.13 -3.02
N ASN A 220 -4.24 27.81 -2.83
CA ASN A 220 -4.05 29.23 -3.14
C ASN A 220 -2.67 29.46 -3.77
N GLU A 221 -2.49 30.63 -4.36
CA GLU A 221 -1.27 31.04 -5.08
C GLU A 221 -0.12 31.38 -4.13
N GLU A 222 -0.41 31.96 -2.96
CA GLU A 222 0.61 32.32 -1.96
C GLU A 222 1.40 31.09 -1.47
N ASP A 223 0.70 29.99 -1.18
CA ASP A 223 1.32 28.73 -0.77
C ASP A 223 2.15 28.10 -1.90
N LEU A 224 1.69 28.23 -3.15
CA LEU A 224 2.42 27.79 -4.35
C LEU A 224 3.75 28.55 -4.48
N ASP A 225 3.71 29.88 -4.36
CA ASP A 225 4.89 30.73 -4.53
C ASP A 225 5.92 30.47 -3.42
N ARG A 226 5.49 30.44 -2.15
CA ARG A 226 6.39 30.14 -1.01
C ARG A 226 7.00 28.74 -1.10
N PHE A 227 6.23 27.73 -1.51
CA PHE A 227 6.76 26.39 -1.73
C PHE A 227 7.78 26.36 -2.87
N THR A 228 7.49 27.07 -3.97
CA THR A 228 8.36 27.17 -5.14
C THR A 228 9.73 27.75 -4.78
N GLU A 229 9.76 28.81 -3.96
CA GLU A 229 11.02 29.37 -3.45
C GLU A 229 11.82 28.35 -2.62
N ASP A 230 11.17 27.58 -1.76
CA ASP A 230 11.82 26.62 -0.88
C ASP A 230 12.40 25.42 -1.65
N ILE A 231 11.68 24.87 -2.63
CA ILE A 231 12.19 23.73 -3.40
C ILE A 231 13.33 24.11 -4.36
N ILE A 232 13.37 25.35 -4.85
CA ILE A 232 14.52 25.85 -5.62
C ILE A 232 15.78 25.86 -4.76
N LYS A 233 15.69 26.27 -3.49
CA LYS A 233 16.82 26.21 -2.52
C LYS A 233 17.28 24.77 -2.25
N LEU A 234 16.42 23.78 -2.47
CA LEU A 234 16.72 22.34 -2.37
C LEU A 234 17.24 21.74 -3.70
N ASN A 235 17.61 22.59 -4.65
CA ASN A 235 18.11 22.26 -5.99
C ASN A 235 17.11 21.52 -6.89
N PHE A 236 15.81 21.73 -6.69
CA PHE A 236 14.79 21.34 -7.68
C PHE A 236 14.69 22.40 -8.79
N LYS A 237 14.33 21.94 -9.98
CA LYS A 237 14.03 22.79 -11.14
C LYS A 237 12.54 22.81 -11.39
N ILE A 238 12.00 23.95 -11.82
CA ILE A 238 10.57 24.11 -12.12
C ILE A 238 10.34 23.80 -13.60
N GLU A 239 9.42 22.87 -13.88
CA GLU A 239 8.92 22.61 -15.23
C GLU A 239 7.65 23.42 -15.51
N PHE A 240 6.75 23.49 -14.53
CA PHE A 240 5.49 24.23 -14.66
C PHE A 240 5.03 24.75 -13.30
N SER A 241 4.55 26.00 -13.26
CA SER A 241 3.82 26.58 -12.13
C SER A 241 2.60 27.34 -12.64
N GLY A 242 1.45 27.15 -12.00
CA GLY A 242 0.26 27.97 -12.26
C GLY A 242 -1.07 27.25 -12.05
N ARG A 243 -2.14 27.87 -12.55
CA ARG A 243 -3.52 27.43 -12.32
C ARG A 243 -3.97 26.32 -13.29
N LYS A 244 -3.50 25.09 -13.05
CA LYS A 244 -3.91 23.87 -13.78
C LYS A 244 -4.26 22.69 -12.85
N GLY A 245 -4.66 22.97 -11.62
CA GLY A 245 -5.09 21.96 -10.66
C GLY A 245 -6.56 21.52 -10.82
N VAL A 246 -7.07 20.79 -9.82
CA VAL A 246 -8.42 20.20 -9.83
C VAL A 246 -9.17 20.49 -8.54
N ALA A 247 -10.47 20.79 -8.69
CA ALA A 247 -11.42 20.96 -7.58
C ALA A 247 -10.89 21.88 -6.45
N LYS A 248 -10.61 21.31 -5.27
CA LYS A 248 -10.18 22.03 -4.07
C LYS A 248 -8.73 22.55 -4.13
N PHE A 249 -7.95 22.14 -5.13
CA PHE A 249 -6.55 22.55 -5.31
C PHE A 249 -6.34 23.07 -6.75
N PRO A 250 -6.72 24.33 -7.05
CA PRO A 250 -6.71 24.86 -8.42
C PRO A 250 -5.31 25.22 -8.96
N TYR A 251 -4.30 25.27 -8.10
CA TYR A 251 -2.92 25.58 -8.47
C TYR A 251 -2.08 24.30 -8.47
N SER A 252 -1.14 24.18 -9.40
CA SER A 252 -0.28 23.00 -9.55
C SER A 252 1.15 23.42 -9.88
N LEU A 253 2.10 22.66 -9.34
CA LEU A 253 3.52 22.77 -9.59
C LEU A 253 4.04 21.42 -10.09
N GLN A 254 4.72 21.44 -11.23
CA GLN A 254 5.57 20.35 -11.70
C GLN A 254 7.02 20.80 -11.57
N PHE A 255 7.81 19.99 -10.89
CA PHE A 255 9.20 20.27 -10.59
C PHE A 255 9.99 18.98 -10.59
N TYR A 256 11.30 19.05 -10.79
CA TYR A 256 12.11 17.85 -10.98
C TYR A 256 13.52 17.99 -10.41
N LYS A 257 14.16 16.86 -10.17
CA LYS A 257 15.55 16.75 -9.76
C LYS A 257 16.23 15.61 -10.51
N TYR A 258 17.55 15.72 -10.68
CA TYR A 258 18.34 14.59 -11.18
C TYR A 258 18.82 13.77 -10.00
N ASN A 259 18.43 12.50 -9.95
CA ASN A 259 18.80 11.56 -8.91
C ASN A 259 18.55 10.12 -9.38
N LYS A 260 18.98 9.15 -8.58
CA LYS A 260 18.69 7.73 -8.80
C LYS A 260 17.23 7.43 -8.46
N ALA A 261 16.68 6.41 -9.09
CA ALA A 261 15.32 5.91 -8.82
C ALA A 261 15.34 4.72 -7.85
N ASP A 262 16.35 4.64 -6.98
CA ASP A 262 16.42 3.66 -5.90
C ASP A 262 15.68 4.14 -4.65
N ILE A 263 15.35 3.20 -3.77
CA ILE A 263 14.51 3.48 -2.60
C ILE A 263 15.22 4.38 -1.58
N ASP A 264 16.54 4.22 -1.45
CA ASP A 264 17.37 4.99 -0.51
C ASP A 264 17.46 6.47 -0.91
N THR A 265 17.26 6.77 -2.19
CA THR A 265 17.26 8.13 -2.73
C THR A 265 15.84 8.70 -2.79
N ILE A 266 14.88 7.94 -3.32
CA ILE A 266 13.52 8.41 -3.55
C ILE A 266 12.78 8.63 -2.23
N ASN A 267 12.82 7.67 -1.31
CA ASN A 267 11.98 7.75 -0.11
C ASN A 267 12.29 8.96 0.79
N PRO A 268 13.56 9.35 1.03
CA PRO A 268 13.86 10.59 1.75
C PRO A 268 13.32 11.85 1.04
N ILE A 269 13.39 11.89 -0.30
CA ILE A 269 12.87 13.01 -1.10
C ILE A 269 11.35 13.08 -0.98
N THR A 270 10.65 11.99 -1.25
CA THR A 270 9.17 11.95 -1.20
C THR A 270 8.66 12.22 0.21
N SER A 271 9.31 11.65 1.23
CA SER A 271 9.00 11.92 2.65
C SER A 271 9.17 13.39 3.02
N MET A 272 10.24 14.05 2.54
CA MET A 272 10.44 15.48 2.75
C MET A 272 9.35 16.29 2.05
N LEU A 273 9.06 16.00 0.77
CA LEU A 273 8.06 16.71 -0.01
C LEU A 273 6.65 16.59 0.60
N GLN A 274 6.31 15.45 1.17
CA GLN A 274 5.03 15.29 1.89
C GLN A 274 4.95 16.11 3.18
N LYS A 275 6.04 16.18 3.96
CA LYS A 275 6.09 17.07 5.14
C LYS A 275 5.94 18.53 4.72
N MET A 276 6.59 18.93 3.62
CA MET A 276 6.43 20.27 3.06
C MET A 276 5.00 20.50 2.57
N ALA A 277 4.37 19.51 1.93
CA ALA A 277 2.99 19.63 1.47
C ALA A 277 2.04 20.01 2.62
N LYS A 278 2.19 19.37 3.78
CA LYS A 278 1.41 19.71 4.99
C LYS A 278 1.67 21.14 5.47
N LYS A 279 2.94 21.57 5.50
CA LYS A 279 3.33 22.94 5.89
C LYS A 279 2.65 24.00 5.02
N TYR A 280 2.47 23.70 3.73
CA TYR A 280 1.94 24.63 2.72
C TYR A 280 0.47 24.37 2.35
N ASN A 281 -0.30 23.64 3.19
CA ASN A 281 -1.70 23.28 2.91
C ASN A 281 -1.92 22.66 1.51
N ALA A 282 -0.89 21.98 1.00
CA ALA A 282 -0.80 21.43 -0.33
C ALA A 282 -1.01 19.92 -0.30
N LYS A 283 -1.17 19.33 -1.50
CA LYS A 283 -1.24 17.89 -1.70
C LYS A 283 -0.11 17.46 -2.63
N TYR A 284 0.79 16.64 -2.11
CA TYR A 284 1.75 15.91 -2.93
C TYR A 284 1.03 14.75 -3.61
N ASP A 285 1.19 14.63 -4.92
CA ASP A 285 0.49 13.61 -5.71
C ASP A 285 1.37 12.40 -5.98
N GLY A 286 2.67 12.62 -6.15
CA GLY A 286 3.63 11.56 -6.41
C GLY A 286 4.80 12.05 -7.26
N TRP A 287 5.58 11.07 -7.70
CA TRP A 287 6.70 11.24 -8.61
C TRP A 287 6.58 10.30 -9.80
N GLU A 288 7.28 10.62 -10.86
CA GLU A 288 7.34 9.80 -12.07
C GLU A 288 8.71 9.98 -12.72
N THR A 289 9.12 9.00 -13.53
CA THR A 289 10.35 9.06 -14.31
C THR A 289 10.17 8.34 -15.62
N ILE A 290 10.96 8.71 -16.61
CA ILE A 290 11.18 7.87 -17.79
C ILE A 290 12.01 6.63 -17.43
N ILE A 291 11.83 5.57 -18.20
CA ILE A 291 12.72 4.41 -18.24
C ILE A 291 13.97 4.79 -19.03
N THR A 292 15.15 4.40 -18.54
CA THR A 292 16.45 4.92 -18.99
C THR A 292 17.46 3.86 -19.46
N ASN A 293 17.03 2.59 -19.59
CA ASN A 293 17.79 1.40 -20.03
C ASN A 293 19.22 1.70 -20.50
#